data_AF-A0A961P119-F1
#
_entry.id   AF-A0A961P119-F1
#
_cell.length_a   1.000
_cell.length_b   1.000
_cell.length_c   1.000
_cell.angle_alpha   90.00
_cell.angle_beta   90.00
_cell.angle_gamma   90.00
#
_symmetry.space_group_name_H-M   'P 1'
#
loop_
_entity.id
_entity.type
_entity.pdbx_description
1 polymer ?
#
loop_
_entity_poly.entity_id
_entity_poly.type
_entity_poly.pdbx_seq_one_letter_code
_entity_poly.pdbx_strand_id
1 'polypeptide(L)'
;MASGKARSTAEKASYPPPFSIRFTFEERARLDAERGRQSLAAHIRTRLFGEEVAMRRKPGNSTIQDAEALGRVLGALGGSRLSSNLNQLAKAVNTGSLPVTPETEADLVAACEEVRALRNDLLRALGKSPGAAP
;
A
#
# COMPACT_ATOMS: atom_id res chain seq x y z
N MET A 1 -17.36 -8.96 -61.28
CA MET A 1 -16.04 -8.72 -60.65
C MET A 1 -16.23 -7.70 -59.53
N ALA A 2 -15.67 -8.01 -58.36
CA ALA A 2 -16.09 -7.53 -57.05
C ALA A 2 -15.94 -6.02 -56.80
N SER A 3 -16.92 -5.49 -56.08
CA SER A 3 -16.97 -4.18 -55.46
C SER A 3 -15.90 -4.04 -54.36
N GLY A 4 -15.00 -3.07 -54.51
CA GLY A 4 -14.09 -2.64 -53.45
C GLY A 4 -14.70 -1.49 -52.66
N LYS A 5 -15.64 -1.79 -51.76
CA LYS A 5 -16.24 -0.83 -50.83
C LYS A 5 -15.14 -0.28 -49.91
N ALA A 6 -14.83 1.02 -50.03
CA ALA A 6 -13.93 1.71 -49.11
C ALA A 6 -14.45 1.52 -47.67
N ARG A 7 -13.60 0.95 -46.80
CA ARG A 7 -13.94 0.74 -45.39
C ARG A 7 -14.00 2.09 -44.68
N SER A 8 -15.20 2.53 -44.34
CA SER A 8 -15.43 3.51 -43.30
C SER A 8 -15.15 2.88 -41.94
N THR A 9 -13.94 3.03 -41.40
CA THR A 9 -13.65 2.70 -40.00
C THR A 9 -13.55 3.97 -39.18
N ALA A 10 -14.68 4.64 -39.02
CA ALA A 10 -14.88 5.62 -37.96
C ALA A 10 -15.76 4.97 -36.87
N GLU A 11 -15.28 3.86 -36.31
CA GLU A 11 -15.78 3.40 -35.01
C GLU A 11 -15.16 4.29 -33.94
N LYS A 12 -16.04 5.04 -33.27
CA LYS A 12 -15.79 6.12 -32.33
C LYS A 12 -14.62 5.85 -31.38
N ALA A 13 -13.50 6.52 -31.61
CA ALA A 13 -12.57 6.79 -30.53
C ALA A 13 -13.33 7.60 -29.47
N SER A 14 -13.54 7.04 -28.28
CA SER A 14 -14.25 7.69 -27.16
C SER A 14 -13.62 9.02 -26.73
N TYR A 15 -12.46 9.39 -27.27
CA TYR A 15 -11.70 10.58 -26.92
C TYR A 15 -10.95 11.10 -28.16
N PRO A 16 -10.71 12.43 -28.23
CA PRO A 16 -9.82 13.01 -29.23
C PRO A 16 -8.40 12.43 -29.11
N PRO A 17 -7.63 12.44 -30.20
CA PRO A 17 -6.22 12.03 -30.17
C PRO A 17 -5.42 12.84 -29.14
N PRO A 18 -4.34 12.27 -28.57
CA PRO A 18 -3.55 12.94 -27.55
C PRO A 18 -2.88 14.22 -28.10
N PHE A 19 -2.82 15.25 -27.26
CA PHE A 19 -2.12 16.49 -27.57
C PHE A 19 -0.64 16.40 -27.19
N SER A 20 0.25 16.59 -28.16
CA SER A 20 1.70 16.58 -27.97
C SER A 20 2.21 18.00 -27.75
N ILE A 21 2.89 18.21 -26.62
CA ILE A 21 3.53 19.49 -26.26
C ILE A 21 5.05 19.28 -26.23
N ARG A 22 5.80 20.18 -26.86
CA ARG A 22 7.26 20.23 -26.71
C ARG A 22 7.60 21.14 -25.55
N PHE A 23 8.44 20.65 -24.66
CA PHE A 23 9.00 21.42 -23.54
C PHE A 23 10.48 21.63 -23.76
N THR A 24 11.00 22.77 -23.32
CA THR A 24 12.43 22.92 -23.07
C THR A 24 12.83 22.03 -21.88
N PHE A 25 14.14 21.83 -21.71
CA PHE A 25 14.66 21.06 -20.57
C PHE A 25 14.26 21.67 -19.23
N GLU A 26 14.34 23.00 -19.12
CA GLU A 26 14.02 23.74 -17.89
C GLU A 26 12.53 23.65 -17.54
N GLU A 27 11.65 23.82 -18.53
CA GLU A 27 10.20 23.68 -18.35
C GLU A 27 9.83 22.27 -17.89
N ARG A 28 10.46 21.25 -18.48
CA ARG A 28 10.23 19.86 -18.12
C ARG A 28 10.70 19.56 -16.70
N ALA A 29 11.89 20.02 -16.33
CA ALA A 29 12.45 19.84 -15.00
C ALA A 29 11.55 20.48 -13.93
N ARG A 30 11.04 21.69 -14.20
CA ARG A 30 10.10 22.37 -13.31
C ARG A 30 8.81 21.57 -13.09
N LEU A 31 8.19 21.07 -14.15
CA LEU A 31 6.98 20.25 -14.05
C LEU A 31 7.23 18.93 -13.28
N ASP A 32 8.39 18.32 -13.48
CA ASP A 32 8.75 17.07 -12.79
C ASP A 32 9.06 17.28 -11.30
N ALA A 33 9.52 18.48 -10.90
CA ALA A 33 9.66 18.86 -9.49
C ALA A 33 8.31 19.18 -8.83
N GLU A 34 7.42 19.89 -9.54
CA GLU A 34 6.12 20.34 -9.00
C GLU A 34 5.07 19.21 -8.89
N ARG A 35 5.15 18.17 -9.73
CA ARG A 35 4.12 17.10 -9.78
C ARG A 35 4.00 16.23 -8.52
N GLY A 36 5.02 16.22 -7.66
CA GLY A 36 5.08 15.34 -6.50
C GLY A 36 4.90 13.86 -6.88
N ARG A 37 3.88 13.21 -6.32
CA ARG A 37 3.55 11.79 -6.59
C ARG A 37 2.63 11.58 -7.80
N GLN A 38 2.17 12.64 -8.45
CA GLN A 38 1.29 12.55 -9.61
C GLN A 38 2.08 12.23 -10.88
N SER A 39 1.44 11.59 -11.87
CA SER A 39 2.02 11.52 -13.20
C SER A 39 2.08 12.91 -13.83
N LEU A 40 3.05 13.15 -14.71
CA LEU A 40 3.19 14.44 -15.42
C LEU A 40 1.88 14.86 -16.12
N ALA A 41 1.21 13.93 -16.79
CA ALA A 41 -0.06 14.20 -17.46
C ALA A 41 -1.20 14.56 -16.50
N ALA A 42 -1.24 13.94 -15.31
CA ALA A 42 -2.21 14.31 -14.28
C ALA A 42 -1.95 15.71 -13.74
N HIS A 43 -0.69 16.01 -13.41
CA HIS A 43 -0.28 17.33 -12.92
C HIS A 43 -0.60 18.45 -13.94
N ILE A 44 -0.26 18.25 -15.22
CA ILE A 44 -0.58 19.21 -16.29
C ILE A 44 -2.10 19.42 -16.41
N ARG A 45 -2.91 18.35 -16.34
CA ARG A 45 -4.37 18.48 -16.41
C ARG A 45 -4.95 19.24 -15.22
N THR A 46 -4.47 18.99 -14.01
CA THR A 46 -4.90 19.72 -12.81
C THR A 46 -4.56 21.20 -12.92
N ARG A 47 -3.38 21.54 -13.45
CA ARG A 47 -2.99 22.93 -13.71
C ARG A 47 -3.90 23.62 -14.75
N LEU A 48 -4.31 22.90 -15.80
CA LEU A 48 -5.12 23.47 -16.90
C LEU A 48 -6.61 23.59 -16.59
N PHE A 49 -7.17 22.63 -15.84
CA PHE A 49 -8.62 22.50 -15.67
C PHE A 49 -9.05 22.52 -14.19
N GLY A 50 -8.13 22.72 -13.25
CA GLY A 50 -8.40 22.73 -11.81
C GLY A 50 -8.54 21.33 -11.20
N GLU A 51 -8.93 21.30 -9.92
CA GLU A 51 -9.08 20.06 -9.14
C GLU A 51 -10.35 19.28 -9.49
N GLU A 52 -11.31 19.88 -10.22
CA GLU A 52 -12.56 19.24 -10.63
C GLU A 52 -12.39 18.22 -11.77
N VAL A 53 -11.17 18.04 -12.31
CA VAL A 53 -10.89 16.97 -13.26
C VAL A 53 -10.96 15.64 -12.52
N ALA A 54 -12.09 14.94 -12.67
CA ALA A 54 -12.27 13.59 -12.18
C ALA A 54 -11.01 12.74 -12.48
N MET A 55 -10.24 12.43 -11.43
CA MET A 55 -9.04 11.62 -11.53
C MET A 55 -9.41 10.29 -12.18
N ARG A 56 -8.92 10.05 -13.41
CA ARG A 56 -9.22 8.82 -14.19
C ARG A 56 -8.78 7.54 -13.47
N ARG A 57 -7.87 7.66 -12.50
CA ARG A 57 -7.49 6.60 -11.56
C ARG A 57 -7.34 7.22 -10.18
N LYS A 58 -8.00 6.64 -9.18
CA LYS A 58 -7.69 6.92 -7.78
C LYS A 58 -6.19 6.63 -7.58
N PRO A 59 -5.41 7.54 -6.99
CA PRO A 59 -4.03 7.23 -6.63
C PRO A 59 -4.05 5.94 -5.83
N GLY A 60 -3.29 4.93 -6.28
CA GLY A 60 -3.11 3.71 -5.51
C GLY A 60 -2.64 4.11 -4.12
N ASN A 61 -3.34 3.61 -3.10
CA ASN A 61 -3.13 3.92 -1.69
C ASN A 61 -1.65 3.63 -1.29
N SER A 62 -0.75 4.59 -1.48
CA SER A 62 0.63 4.51 -0.97
C SER A 62 0.80 5.49 0.18
N THR A 63 0.00 5.27 1.22
CA THR A 63 0.03 6.04 2.47
C THR A 63 1.29 5.75 3.29
N ILE A 64 2.07 4.72 2.94
CA ILE A 64 3.31 4.41 3.64
C ILE A 64 4.42 5.24 2.99
N GLN A 65 4.90 6.27 3.69
CA GLN A 65 6.03 7.10 3.26
C GLN A 65 7.30 6.26 3.03
N ASP A 66 7.41 5.10 3.70
CA ASP A 66 8.56 4.21 3.67
C ASP A 66 8.15 2.73 3.61
N ALA A 67 7.51 2.33 2.50
CA ALA A 67 6.98 0.98 2.31
C ALA A 67 8.05 -0.12 2.45
N GLU A 68 9.31 0.22 2.15
CA GLU A 68 10.45 -0.67 2.28
C GLU A 68 10.84 -0.89 3.74
N ALA A 69 10.94 0.19 4.54
CA ALA A 69 11.20 0.08 5.98
C ALA A 69 10.13 -0.76 6.69
N LEU A 70 8.86 -0.55 6.35
CA LEU A 70 7.77 -1.35 6.88
C LEU A 70 7.83 -2.81 6.41
N GLY A 71 8.17 -3.05 5.14
CA GLY A 71 8.40 -4.40 4.60
C GLY A 71 9.51 -5.15 5.35
N ARG A 72 10.61 -4.47 5.70
CA ARG A 72 11.70 -5.05 6.50
C ARG A 72 11.25 -5.41 7.91
N VAL A 73 10.51 -4.52 8.59
CA VAL A 73 9.98 -4.80 9.94
C VAL A 73 9.00 -5.96 9.91
N LEU A 74 8.07 -6.00 8.95
CA LEU A 74 7.12 -7.10 8.80
C LEU A 74 7.82 -8.42 8.44
N GLY A 75 8.85 -8.37 7.59
CA GLY A 75 9.67 -9.52 7.25
C GLY A 75 10.45 -10.07 8.45
N ALA A 76 11.07 -9.19 9.24
CA ALA A 76 11.75 -9.56 10.48
C ALA A 76 10.78 -10.15 11.52
N LEU A 77 9.58 -9.57 11.62
CA LEU A 77 8.52 -10.08 12.50
C LEU A 77 8.00 -11.46 12.04
N GLY A 78 7.74 -11.64 10.74
CA GLY A 78 7.32 -12.92 10.17
C GLY A 78 8.40 -14.00 10.26
N GLY A 79 9.68 -13.60 10.17
CA GLY A 79 10.84 -14.48 10.40
C GLY A 79 11.14 -14.72 11.88
N SER A 80 10.53 -13.97 12.78
CA SER A 80 10.70 -14.20 14.22
C SER A 80 10.04 -15.53 14.59
N ARG A 81 10.73 -16.32 15.41
CA ARG A 81 10.22 -17.63 15.86
C ARG A 81 9.14 -17.51 16.95
N LEU A 82 8.40 -16.40 16.99
CA LEU A 82 7.41 -16.09 18.03
C LEU A 82 6.40 -17.22 18.23
N SER A 83 5.79 -17.74 17.17
CA SER A 83 4.82 -18.85 17.26
C SER A 83 5.45 -20.14 17.78
N SER A 84 6.69 -20.42 17.39
CA SER A 84 7.43 -21.60 17.86
C SER A 84 7.78 -21.47 19.35
N ASN A 85 8.22 -20.29 19.78
CA ASN A 85 8.55 -20.00 21.17
C ASN A 85 7.30 -20.04 22.06
N LEU A 86 6.18 -19.46 21.62
CA LEU A 86 4.88 -19.57 22.30
C LEU A 86 4.44 -21.03 22.46
N ASN A 87 4.62 -21.84 21.41
CA ASN A 87 4.29 -23.27 21.48
C ASN A 87 5.21 -24.04 22.43
N GLN A 88 6.49 -23.67 22.53
CA GLN A 88 7.42 -24.25 23.51
C GLN A 88 7.04 -23.88 24.95
N LEU A 89 6.64 -22.63 25.20
CA LEU A 89 6.13 -22.19 26.49
C LEU A 89 4.85 -22.95 26.86
N ALA A 90 3.86 -23.00 25.96
CA ALA A 90 2.61 -23.75 26.18
C ALA A 90 2.88 -25.24 26.48
N LYS A 91 3.84 -25.85 25.78
CA LYS A 91 4.25 -27.23 26.03
C LYS A 91 4.91 -27.38 27.40
N ALA A 92 5.82 -26.48 27.77
CA ALA A 92 6.51 -26.52 29.06
C ALA A 92 5.55 -26.30 30.25
N VAL A 93 4.52 -25.46 30.07
CA VAL A 93 3.41 -25.31 31.03
C VAL A 93 2.60 -26.60 31.14
N ASN A 94 2.15 -27.15 30.01
CA ASN A 94 1.34 -28.38 30.00
C ASN A 94 2.09 -29.61 30.57
N THR A 95 3.40 -29.67 30.40
CA THR A 95 4.23 -30.76 30.97
C THR A 95 4.68 -30.49 32.40
N GLY A 96 4.25 -29.37 33.02
CA GLY A 96 4.67 -28.97 34.36
C GLY A 96 6.16 -28.65 34.51
N SER A 97 6.87 -28.46 33.40
CA SER A 97 8.31 -28.20 33.37
C SER A 97 8.65 -26.71 33.49
N LEU A 98 7.64 -25.83 33.33
CA LEU A 98 7.73 -24.42 33.61
C LEU A 98 6.88 -24.11 34.84
N PRO A 99 7.48 -23.76 35.99
CA PRO A 99 6.71 -23.27 37.13
C PRO A 99 6.10 -21.91 36.76
N VAL A 100 4.79 -21.89 36.52
CA VAL A 100 4.04 -20.66 36.27
C VAL A 100 3.67 -20.07 37.63
N THR A 101 4.44 -19.08 38.08
CA THR A 101 4.07 -18.28 39.23
C THR A 101 3.03 -17.24 38.82
N PRO A 102 2.24 -16.69 39.76
CA PRO A 102 1.32 -15.60 39.45
C PRO A 102 2.02 -14.39 38.79
N GLU A 103 3.28 -14.10 39.15
CA GLU A 103 4.04 -13.04 38.47
C GLU A 103 4.36 -13.40 37.02
N THR A 104 4.76 -14.64 36.74
CA THR A 104 5.06 -15.07 35.36
C THR A 104 3.81 -15.13 34.50
N GLU A 105 2.66 -15.48 35.06
CA GLU A 105 1.37 -15.38 34.36
C GLU A 105 1.02 -13.93 34.02
N ALA A 106 1.17 -13.01 34.97
CA ALA A 106 0.92 -11.59 34.75
C ALA A 106 1.85 -11.00 33.66
N ASP A 107 3.14 -11.33 33.70
CA ASP A 107 4.12 -10.90 32.71
C ASP A 107 3.79 -11.42 31.30
N LEU A 108 3.32 -12.67 31.20
CA LEU A 108 2.89 -13.27 29.92
C LEU A 108 1.64 -12.61 29.35
N VAL A 109 0.65 -12.31 30.20
CA VAL A 109 -0.56 -11.59 29.80
C VAL A 109 -0.22 -10.19 29.30
N ALA A 110 0.60 -9.44 30.06
CA ALA A 110 1.07 -8.11 29.68
C ALA A 110 1.81 -8.13 28.33
N ALA A 111 2.73 -9.08 28.14
CA ALA A 111 3.43 -9.24 26.87
C ALA A 111 2.47 -9.54 25.69
N CYS A 112 1.43 -10.35 25.91
CA CYS A 112 0.43 -10.64 24.87
C CYS A 112 -0.41 -9.41 24.50
N GLU A 113 -0.72 -8.56 25.47
CA GLU A 113 -1.41 -7.29 25.26
C GLU A 113 -0.56 -6.30 24.46
N GLU A 114 0.72 -6.16 24.80
CA GLU A 114 1.68 -5.32 24.07
C GLU A 114 1.83 -5.76 22.62
N VAL A 115 1.94 -7.07 22.36
CA VAL A 115 2.00 -7.62 21.00
C VAL A 115 0.72 -7.34 20.22
N ARG A 116 -0.45 -7.45 20.86
CA ARG A 116 -1.73 -7.08 20.23
C ARG A 116 -1.80 -5.59 19.90
N ALA A 117 -1.34 -4.73 20.79
CA ALA A 117 -1.30 -3.28 20.57
C ALA A 117 -0.41 -2.94 19.37
N LEU A 118 0.82 -3.47 19.35
CA LEU A 118 1.77 -3.28 18.25
C LEU A 118 1.18 -3.75 16.90
N ARG A 119 0.52 -4.92 16.88
CA ARG A 119 -0.16 -5.41 15.68
C ARG A 119 -1.25 -4.45 15.20
N ASN A 120 -2.06 -3.92 16.11
CA ASN A 120 -3.16 -3.03 15.77
C ASN A 120 -2.64 -1.68 15.23
N ASP A 121 -1.56 -1.15 15.81
CA ASP A 121 -0.92 0.07 15.35
C ASP A 121 -0.33 -0.11 13.95
N LEU A 122 0.32 -1.25 13.69
CA LEU A 122 0.81 -1.61 12.35
C LEU A 122 -0.33 -1.72 11.32
N LEU A 123 -1.44 -2.37 11.67
CA LEU A 123 -2.60 -2.47 10.78
C LEU A 123 -3.22 -1.10 10.49
N ARG A 124 -3.31 -0.24 11.51
CA ARG A 124 -3.81 1.14 11.35
C ARG A 124 -2.90 1.96 10.45
N ALA A 125 -1.59 1.89 10.64
CA ALA A 125 -0.59 2.56 9.79
C ALA A 125 -0.66 2.07 8.33
N LEU A 126 -1.02 0.81 8.12
CA LEU A 126 -1.24 0.20 6.80
C LEU A 126 -2.62 0.53 6.18
N GLY A 127 -3.49 1.26 6.91
CA GLY A 127 -4.85 1.54 6.46
C GLY A 127 -5.76 0.30 6.42
N LYS A 128 -5.44 -0.75 7.20
CA LYS A 128 -6.24 -1.97 7.34
C LYS A 128 -6.98 -1.96 8.68
N SER A 129 -8.26 -2.31 8.68
CA SER A 129 -9.01 -2.48 9.93
C SER A 129 -8.65 -3.82 10.60
N PRO A 130 -8.36 -3.84 11.91
CA PRO A 130 -8.17 -5.09 12.65
C PRO A 130 -9.54 -5.78 12.78
N GLY A 131 -9.80 -6.78 11.94
CA GLY A 131 -11.08 -7.53 11.98
C GLY A 131 -11.53 -8.18 10.67
N ALA A 132 -10.89 -7.90 9.53
CA ALA A 132 -11.15 -8.66 8.31
C ALA A 132 -10.36 -9.97 8.35
N ALA A 133 -11.01 -11.05 8.76
CA ALA A 133 -10.56 -12.41 8.48
C ALA A 133 -10.46 -12.64 6.96
N PRO A 134 -9.61 -13.56 6.46
CA PRO A 134 -9.58 -13.95 5.05
C PRO A 134 -10.92 -14.51 4.58
#